data_AF-A0A5K1CA41-F1
#
_entry.id   AF-A0A5K1CA41-F1
#
_cell.length_a   1.000
_cell.length_b   1.000
_cell.length_c   1.000
_cell.angle_alpha   90.00
_cell.angle_beta   90.00
_cell.angle_gamma   90.00
#
_symmetry.space_group_name_H-M   'P 1'
#
loop_
_entity.id
_entity.type
_entity.pdbx_description
1 polymer ?
#
loop_
_entity_poly.entity_id
_entity_poly.type
_entity_poly.pdbx_seq_one_letter_code
_entity_poly.pdbx_strand_id
1 'polypeptide(L)' 'IIKNSDLEELRELGSGTFGTVYHGKWRGSDVAIKRINDRCFSGKPSEQQRM' A
#
# COMPACT_ATOMS: atom_id res chain seq x y z
N ILE A 1 -8.61 9.27 -5.44
CA ILE A 1 -7.25 8.69 -5.41
C ILE A 1 -6.60 9.18 -4.12
N ILE A 2 -6.15 8.25 -3.27
CA ILE A 2 -5.37 8.59 -2.06
C ILE A 2 -3.90 8.58 -2.48
N LYS A 3 -3.16 9.65 -2.23
CA LYS A 3 -1.74 9.73 -2.56
C LYS A 3 -0.90 9.21 -1.40
N ASN A 4 0.31 8.74 -1.69
CA ASN A 4 1.26 8.36 -0.63
C ASN A 4 1.56 9.53 0.33
N SER A 5 1.51 10.78 -0.16
CA SER A 5 1.68 11.99 0.65
C SER A 5 0.54 12.22 1.65
N ASP A 6 -0.61 11.58 1.47
CA ASP A 6 -1.78 11.71 2.36
C ASP A 6 -1.71 10.73 3.55
N LEU A 7 -0.70 9.84 3.56
CA LEU A 7 -0.52 8.81 4.58
C LEU A 7 0.61 9.20 5.54
N GLU A 8 0.33 9.09 6.83
CA GLU A 8 1.24 9.45 7.92
C GLU A 8 1.60 8.19 8.74
N GLU A 9 2.65 8.29 9.57
CA GLU A 9 2.99 7.29 10.60
C GLU A 9 3.15 5.84 10.09
N LEU A 10 3.77 5.63 8.93
CA LEU A 10 3.93 4.30 8.35
C LEU A 10 4.85 3.40 9.18
N ARG A 11 4.24 2.45 9.90
CA ARG A 11 4.94 1.40 10.64
C ARG A 11 4.57 0.03 10.09
N GLU A 12 5.55 -0.76 9.70
CA GLU A 12 5.28 -2.13 9.24
C GLU A 12 4.63 -2.95 10.37
N LEU A 13 3.55 -3.66 10.02
CA LEU A 13 2.90 -4.65 10.88
C LEU A 13 3.29 -6.07 10.49
N GLY A 14 3.56 -6.31 9.21
CA GLY A 14 4.05 -7.60 8.75
C GLY A 14 4.03 -7.77 7.24
N SER A 15 4.87 -8.69 6.78
CA SER A 15 5.05 -9.02 5.37
C SER A 15 4.48 -10.40 5.04
N GLY A 16 3.89 -10.53 3.86
CA GLY A 16 3.37 -11.80 3.34
C GLY A 16 3.66 -11.96 1.85
N THR A 17 3.22 -13.07 1.25
CA THR A 17 3.56 -13.45 -0.14
C THR A 17 3.29 -12.36 -1.17
N PHE A 18 2.25 -11.55 -0.97
CA PHE A 18 1.81 -10.55 -1.95
C PHE A 18 2.14 -9.09 -1.57
N GLY A 19 2.91 -8.90 -0.50
CA GLY A 19 3.38 -7.59 -0.06
C GLY A 19 3.18 -7.35 1.44
N THR A 20 3.29 -6.11 1.86
CA THR A 20 3.49 -5.71 3.26
C THR A 20 2.33 -4.88 3.78
N VAL A 21 1.90 -5.14 5.01
CA VAL A 21 0.89 -4.34 5.72
C VAL A 21 1.60 -3.36 6.63
N TYR A 22 1.19 -2.11 6.57
CA TYR A 22 1.63 -1.05 7.46
C TYR A 22 0.43 -0.56 8.28
N HIS A 23 0.67 -0.20 9.52
CA HIS A 23 -0.16 0.74 10.25
C HIS A 23 0.23 2.14 9.78
N GLY A 24 -0.74 3.03 9.70
CA GLY A 24 -0.51 4.45 9.48
C GLY A 24 -1.77 5.24 9.80
N LYS A 25 -1.73 6.53 9.51
CA LYS A 25 -2.88 7.40 9.61
C LYS A 25 -3.24 8.01 8.27
N TRP A 26 -4.54 8.12 8.02
CA TRP A 26 -5.09 8.89 6.92
C TRP A 26 -6.08 9.89 7.49
N ARG A 27 -5.79 11.19 7.34
CA ARG A 27 -6.60 12.28 7.92
C ARG A 27 -6.85 12.09 9.43
N GLY A 28 -5.79 11.72 10.16
CA GLY A 28 -5.84 11.48 11.60
C GLY A 28 -6.53 10.18 12.04
N SER A 29 -7.09 9.39 11.12
CA SER A 29 -7.71 8.10 11.43
C SER A 29 -6.71 6.96 11.25
N ASP A 30 -6.64 6.04 12.21
CA ASP A 30 -5.82 4.84 12.12
C ASP A 30 -6.30 3.92 10.99
N VAL A 31 -5.36 3.48 10.15
CA VAL A 31 -5.63 2.62 8.99
C VAL A 31 -4.59 1.52 8.86
N ALA A 32 -4.99 0.41 8.23
CA ALA A 32 -4.08 -0.60 7.71
C ALA A 32 -3.86 -0.37 6.20
N ILE A 33 -2.60 -0.33 5.77
CA ILE A 33 -2.20 -0.03 4.39
C ILE A 33 -1.48 -1.26 3.84
N LYS A 34 -2.09 -1.95 2.88
CA LYS A 34 -1.47 -3.08 2.17
C LYS A 34 -0.77 -2.58 0.91
N ARG A 35 0.56 -2.55 0.93
CA ARG A 35 1.37 -2.32 -0.29
C ARG A 35 1.50 -3.65 -1.04
N ILE A 36 1.01 -3.69 -2.27
CA ILE A 36 1.07 -4.88 -3.12
C ILE A 36 2.35 -4.85 -3.96
N ASN A 37 3.07 -5.97 -4.03
CA ASN A 37 4.32 -6.03 -4.79
C ASN A 37 4.06 -5.93 -6.30
N ASP A 38 4.94 -5.26 -7.05
CA ASP A 38 4.81 -5.09 -8.51
C ASP A 38 4.70 -6.42 -9.27
N ARG A 39 5.37 -7.47 -8.76
CA ARG A 39 5.27 -8.83 -9.32
C ARG A 39 3.86 -9.41 -9.32
N CYS A 40 2.96 -8.90 -8.49
CA CYS A 40 1.55 -9.32 -8.47
C CYS A 40 0.76 -8.74 -9.66
N PHE A 41 1.32 -7.74 -10.34
CA PHE A 41 0.70 -7.06 -11.49
C PHE A 41 1.40 -7.38 -12.82
N SER A 42 2.47 -8.17 -12.81
CA SER A 42 3.29 -8.48 -14.01
C SER A 42 2.54 -9.20 -15.15
N GLY A 43 1.30 -9.64 -14.94
CA GLY A 43 0.43 -10.24 -15.97
C GLY A 43 -0.63 -9.29 -16.57
N LYS A 44 -0.73 -8.03 -16.13
CA LYS A 44 -1.73 -7.06 -16.62
C LYS A 44 -1.10 -5.67 -16.76
N PRO A 45 -0.68 -5.25 -17.97
CA PRO A 45 -0.04 -3.94 -18.19
C PRO A 45 -0.90 -2.75 -17.73
N SER A 46 -2.23 -2.92 -17.70
CA SER A 46 -3.18 -1.88 -17.29
C SER A 46 -3.17 -1.55 -15.79
N GLU A 47 -2.58 -2.40 -14.93
CA GLU A 47 -2.60 -2.20 -13.48
C GLU A 47 -1.34 -1.47 -12.98
N GLN A 48 -0.25 -1.49 -13.75
CA GLN A 48 1.00 -0.78 -13.43
C GLN A 48 0.87 0.75 -13.47
N GLN A 49 -0.16 1.27 -14.16
CA GLN A 49 -0.41 2.71 -14.31
C GLN A 49 -1.31 3.30 -13.20
N ARG A 50 -1.78 2.49 -12.25
CA ARG A 50 -2.72 2.90 -11.18
C ARG A 50 -2.07 3.10 -9.81
N MET A 51 -0.76 2.86 -9.68
CA MET A 51 0.04 3.02 -8.46
C MET A 51 0.56 4.45 -8.29
#